data_AF-A0A6M3IIJ3-F1
#
_entry.id   AF-A0A6M3IIJ3-F1
#
_cell.length_a   1.000
_cell.length_b   1.000
_cell.length_c   1.000
_cell.angle_alpha   90.00
_cell.angle_beta   90.00
_cell.angle_gamma   90.00
#
_symmetry.space_group_name_H-M   'P 1'
#
loop_
_entity.id
_entity.type
_entity.pdbx_description
1 polymer ?
#
loop_
_entity_poly.entity_id
_entity_poly.type
_entity_poly.pdbx_seq_one_letter_code
_entity_poly.pdbx_strand_id
1 'polypeptide(L)'
;MSIMQDFANYSTTFNPKILSVREHLSIAIPAEENSFKEYGNKLLVAKLNIGTALADFNKFLDIATQEFLPEKTKSNTELDRKSLLEATVSPIRYLRDVCEETLDTIDTKLEFMNYHYSR
;
A
#
# COMPACT_ATOMS: atom_id res chain seq x y z
N MET A 1 21.36 8.03 4.82
CA MET A 1 20.05 8.13 5.51
C MET A 1 19.67 6.73 5.97
N SER A 2 19.00 6.59 7.12
CA SER A 2 18.54 5.29 7.64
C SER A 2 17.25 4.88 6.94
N ILE A 3 17.09 3.61 6.55
CA ILE A 3 15.86 3.11 5.91
C ILE A 3 14.60 3.40 6.75
N MET A 4 14.72 3.35 8.08
CA MET A 4 13.60 3.66 8.96
C MET A 4 13.18 5.13 8.88
N GLN A 5 14.12 6.03 8.60
CA GLN A 5 13.84 7.44 8.40
C GLN A 5 13.24 7.70 7.01
N ASP A 6 13.71 6.98 5.99
CA ASP A 6 13.14 7.05 4.64
C ASP A 6 11.69 6.52 4.62
N PHE A 7 11.45 5.38 5.29
CA PHE A 7 10.11 4.83 5.48
C PHE A 7 9.21 5.76 6.31
N ALA A 8 9.71 6.35 7.40
CA ALA A 8 8.93 7.29 8.20
C ALA A 8 8.51 8.54 7.39
N ASN A 9 9.42 9.09 6.59
CA ASN A 9 9.14 10.24 5.73
C ASN A 9 8.15 9.88 4.61
N TYR A 10 8.29 8.67 4.03
CA TYR A 10 7.38 8.20 3.00
C TYR A 10 5.97 7.94 3.56
N SER A 11 5.87 7.18 4.65
CA SER A 11 4.60 6.78 5.28
C SER A 11 3.80 7.96 5.81
N THR A 12 4.44 8.99 6.38
CA THR A 12 3.76 10.22 6.82
C THR A 12 3.08 10.98 5.68
N THR A 13 3.70 10.97 4.50
CA THR A 13 3.14 11.60 3.29
C THR A 13 2.05 10.74 2.64
N PHE A 14 2.19 9.43 2.74
CA PHE A 14 1.38 8.46 2.02
C PHE A 14 0.11 8.03 2.78
N ASN A 15 0.18 7.85 4.10
CA ASN A 15 -0.96 7.39 4.91
C ASN A 15 -2.24 8.22 4.70
N PRO A 16 -2.20 9.57 4.65
CA PRO A 16 -3.41 10.36 4.39
C PRO A 16 -4.02 10.07 3.00
N LYS A 17 -3.19 9.78 2.00
CA LYS A 17 -3.64 9.49 0.63
C LYS A 17 -4.37 8.15 0.56
N ILE A 18 -3.85 7.10 1.21
CA ILE A 18 -4.56 5.82 1.35
C ILE A 18 -5.89 6.00 2.03
N LEU A 19 -5.92 6.69 3.17
CA LEU A 19 -7.15 6.85 3.94
C LEU A 19 -8.21 7.56 3.11
N SER A 20 -7.83 8.61 2.38
CA SER A 20 -8.72 9.28 1.44
C SER A 20 -9.22 8.34 0.33
N VAL A 21 -8.35 7.52 -0.26
CA VAL A 21 -8.78 6.52 -1.27
C VAL A 21 -9.78 5.52 -0.67
N ARG A 22 -9.51 4.99 0.52
CA ARG A 22 -10.38 4.02 1.19
C ARG A 22 -11.74 4.63 1.55
N GLU A 23 -11.77 5.88 1.98
CA GLU A 23 -13.03 6.63 2.16
C GLU A 23 -13.81 6.74 0.85
N HIS A 24 -13.16 7.07 -0.27
CA HIS A 24 -13.82 7.12 -1.57
C HIS A 24 -14.33 5.74 -2.03
N LEU A 25 -13.64 4.66 -1.68
CA LEU A 25 -14.09 3.30 -1.97
C LEU A 25 -15.32 2.90 -1.15
N SER A 26 -15.53 3.49 0.03
CA SER A 26 -16.76 3.29 0.82
C SER A 26 -18.02 3.88 0.15
N ILE A 27 -17.84 4.80 -0.80
CA ILE A 27 -18.94 5.42 -1.55
C ILE A 27 -19.52 4.40 -2.54
N ALA A 28 -20.85 4.35 -2.62
CA ALA A 28 -21.57 3.53 -3.59
C ALA A 28 -21.22 3.95 -5.04
N ILE A 29 -21.24 2.99 -5.96
CA ILE A 29 -21.02 3.28 -7.38
C ILE A 29 -22.22 4.14 -7.86
N PRO A 30 -21.98 5.32 -8.43
CA PRO A 30 -23.06 6.22 -8.85
C PRO A 30 -23.83 5.61 -10.03
N ALA A 31 -25.15 5.86 -10.09
CA ALA A 31 -26.01 5.31 -11.14
C ALA A 31 -26.03 6.14 -12.44
N GLU A 32 -25.73 7.45 -12.35
CA GLU A 32 -25.72 8.36 -13.49
C GLU A 32 -24.50 8.11 -14.38
N GLU A 33 -24.69 7.98 -15.70
CA GLU A 33 -23.63 7.57 -16.64
C GLU A 33 -22.37 8.45 -16.57
N ASN A 34 -22.54 9.78 -16.50
CA ASN A 34 -21.42 10.72 -16.42
C ASN A 34 -20.64 10.56 -15.11
N SER A 35 -21.36 10.46 -13.99
CA SER A 35 -20.75 10.21 -12.67
C SER A 35 -20.12 8.82 -12.58
N PHE A 36 -20.67 7.83 -13.27
CA PHE A 36 -20.12 6.48 -13.38
C PHE A 36 -18.78 6.52 -14.12
N LYS A 37 -18.67 7.24 -15.26
CA LYS A 37 -17.40 7.38 -16.00
C LYS A 37 -16.35 8.10 -15.14
N GLU A 38 -16.75 9.18 -14.48
CA GLU A 38 -15.86 9.95 -13.60
C GLU A 38 -15.37 9.11 -12.42
N TYR A 39 -16.26 8.34 -11.78
CA TYR A 39 -15.93 7.43 -10.70
C TYR A 39 -14.93 6.36 -11.16
N GLY A 40 -15.13 5.79 -12.35
CA GLY A 40 -14.22 4.79 -12.93
C GLY A 40 -12.82 5.35 -13.17
N ASN A 41 -12.73 6.57 -13.72
CA ASN A 41 -11.44 7.26 -13.88
C ASN A 41 -10.74 7.52 -12.54
N LYS A 42 -11.50 7.92 -11.51
CA LYS A 42 -10.95 8.09 -10.14
C LYS A 42 -10.43 6.77 -9.57
N LEU A 43 -11.14 5.66 -9.78
CA LEU A 43 -10.69 4.33 -9.39
C LEU A 43 -9.40 3.90 -10.11
N LEU A 44 -9.29 4.16 -11.42
CA LEU A 44 -8.07 3.84 -12.18
C LEU A 44 -6.85 4.64 -11.69
N VAL A 45 -7.03 5.93 -11.44
CA VAL A 45 -5.97 6.78 -10.85
C VAL A 45 -5.59 6.29 -9.45
N ALA A 46 -6.58 5.94 -8.62
CA ALA A 46 -6.34 5.34 -7.32
C ALA A 46 -5.56 4.02 -7.44
N LYS A 47 -5.94 3.12 -8.36
CA LYS A 47 -5.25 1.85 -8.62
C LYS A 47 -3.78 2.06 -8.93
N LEU A 48 -3.46 3.01 -9.81
CA LEU A 48 -2.08 3.33 -10.18
C LEU A 48 -1.27 3.84 -8.98
N ASN A 49 -1.84 4.77 -8.21
CA ASN A 49 -1.17 5.37 -7.06
C ASN A 49 -0.92 4.34 -5.95
N ILE A 50 -1.92 3.53 -5.62
CA ILE A 50 -1.81 2.48 -4.59
C ILE A 50 -0.86 1.37 -5.07
N GLY A 51 -0.93 0.96 -6.34
CA GLY A 51 -0.01 -0.03 -6.91
C GLY A 51 1.45 0.41 -6.89
N THR A 52 1.70 1.70 -7.17
CA THR A 52 3.05 2.28 -7.04
C THR A 52 3.55 2.21 -5.60
N ALA A 53 2.71 2.57 -4.64
CA ALA A 53 3.09 2.52 -3.23
C ALA A 53 3.27 1.09 -2.70
N LEU A 54 2.46 0.14 -3.17
CA LEU A 54 2.67 -1.28 -2.88
C LEU A 54 4.07 -1.74 -3.31
N ALA A 55 4.50 -1.36 -4.52
CA ALA A 55 5.84 -1.65 -5.00
C ALA A 55 6.93 -1.00 -4.12
N ASP A 56 6.72 0.24 -3.69
CA ASP A 56 7.63 0.93 -2.77
C ASP A 56 7.72 0.23 -1.40
N PHE A 57 6.61 -0.24 -0.82
CA PHE A 57 6.64 -0.99 0.44
C PHE A 57 7.31 -2.34 0.32
N ASN A 58 7.11 -3.05 -0.80
CA ASN A 58 7.86 -4.28 -1.06
C ASN A 58 9.36 -4.01 -1.14
N LYS A 59 9.77 -2.92 -1.78
CA LYS A 59 11.18 -2.49 -1.79
C LYS A 59 11.70 -2.15 -0.39
N PHE A 60 10.91 -1.45 0.43
CA PHE A 60 11.28 -1.17 1.82
C PHE A 60 11.43 -2.46 2.64
N LEU A 61 10.53 -3.43 2.47
CA LEU A 61 10.62 -4.75 3.13
C LEU A 61 11.87 -5.51 2.71
N ASP A 62 12.21 -5.51 1.43
CA ASP A 62 13.40 -6.19 0.92
C ASP A 62 14.68 -5.58 1.50
N ILE A 63 14.80 -4.25 1.47
CA ILE A 63 15.98 -3.57 2.01
C ILE A 63 16.06 -3.75 3.53
N ALA A 64 14.94 -3.61 4.25
CA ALA A 64 14.88 -3.86 5.70
C ALA A 64 15.30 -5.29 6.03
N THR A 65 14.81 -6.30 5.29
CA THR A 65 15.20 -7.69 5.51
C THR A 65 16.70 -7.88 5.25
N GLN A 66 17.26 -7.24 4.23
CA GLN A 66 18.69 -7.31 3.90
C GLN A 66 19.60 -6.61 4.91
N GLU A 67 19.19 -5.48 5.49
CA GLU A 67 20.00 -4.72 6.45
C GLU A 67 20.22 -5.48 7.76
N PHE A 68 19.24 -6.28 8.17
CA PHE A 68 19.31 -7.08 9.40
C PHE A 68 19.78 -8.53 9.16
N LEU A 69 20.32 -8.83 7.96
CA LEU A 69 21.00 -10.09 7.71
C LEU A 69 22.26 -10.24 8.61
N PRO A 70 22.61 -11.48 9.01
CA PRO A 70 23.66 -11.76 10.00
C PRO A 70 25.03 -11.14 9.68
N GLU A 71 25.34 -10.95 8.39
CA GLU A 71 26.62 -10.44 7.91
C GLU A 71 26.79 -8.93 8.07
N LYS A 72 25.69 -8.17 8.24
CA LYS A 72 25.70 -6.70 8.26
C LYS A 72 25.48 -6.08 9.64
N THR A 73 24.99 -6.84 10.63
CA THR A 73 24.60 -6.31 11.95
C THR A 73 25.58 -6.72 13.05
N LYS A 74 26.30 -5.75 13.63
CA LYS A 74 27.16 -5.91 14.83
C LYS A 74 26.33 -5.98 16.14
N SER A 75 25.29 -6.81 16.20
CA SER A 75 24.47 -7.00 17.41
C SER A 75 24.87 -8.30 18.14
N ASN A 76 24.91 -8.25 19.48
CA ASN A 76 25.56 -9.25 20.33
C ASN A 76 24.72 -10.51 20.62
N THR A 77 23.46 -10.61 20.21
CA THR A 77 22.71 -11.89 20.23
C THR A 77 21.71 -12.03 19.06
N GLU A 78 21.42 -13.27 18.67
CA GLU A 78 20.46 -13.59 17.59
C GLU A 78 19.01 -13.21 17.92
N LEU A 79 18.64 -13.29 19.20
CA LEU A 79 17.30 -12.94 19.70
C LEU A 79 17.00 -11.44 19.56
N ASP A 80 18.00 -10.59 19.81
CA ASP A 80 17.89 -9.14 19.67
C ASP A 80 17.71 -8.73 18.21
N ARG A 81 18.38 -9.42 17.27
CA ARG A 81 18.26 -9.14 15.83
C ARG A 81 16.89 -9.49 15.30
N LYS A 82 16.34 -10.65 15.68
CA LYS A 82 14.98 -11.05 15.27
C LYS A 82 13.94 -10.06 15.78
N SER A 83 14.10 -9.59 17.02
CA SER A 83 13.20 -8.62 17.63
C SER A 83 13.27 -7.25 16.95
N LEU A 84 14.47 -6.78 16.62
CA LEU A 84 14.68 -5.52 15.89
C LEU A 84 14.15 -5.60 14.45
N LEU A 85 14.43 -6.70 13.74
CA LEU A 85 13.90 -6.91 12.40
C LEU A 85 12.38 -6.88 12.42
N GLU A 86 11.73 -7.61 13.34
CA GLU A 86 10.27 -7.66 13.42
C GLU A 86 9.67 -6.28 13.74
N ALA A 87 10.29 -5.52 14.66
CA ALA A 87 9.87 -4.16 14.97
C ALA A 87 10.00 -3.21 13.76
N THR A 88 10.99 -3.43 12.91
CA THR A 88 11.22 -2.66 11.68
C THR A 88 10.24 -3.03 10.56
N VAL A 89 10.05 -4.33 10.29
CA VAL A 89 9.25 -4.78 9.14
C VAL A 89 7.74 -4.79 9.42
N SER A 90 7.29 -4.95 10.67
CA SER A 90 5.87 -4.98 11.03
C SER A 90 5.07 -3.79 10.49
N PRO A 91 5.47 -2.52 10.71
CA PRO A 91 4.72 -1.38 10.17
C PRO A 91 4.75 -1.32 8.64
N ILE A 92 5.81 -1.79 8.00
CA ILE A 92 5.93 -1.83 6.54
C ILE A 92 4.98 -2.90 5.96
N ARG A 93 4.94 -4.10 6.56
CA ARG A 93 3.99 -5.17 6.19
C ARG A 93 2.55 -4.70 6.34
N TYR A 94 2.22 -4.04 7.45
CA TYR A 94 0.87 -3.49 7.65
C TYR A 94 0.44 -2.56 6.50
N LEU A 95 1.30 -1.63 6.08
CA LEU A 95 0.96 -0.72 4.99
C LEU A 95 0.90 -1.41 3.62
N ARG A 96 1.75 -2.42 3.38
CA ARG A 96 1.68 -3.29 2.20
C ARG A 96 0.31 -3.99 2.15
N ASP A 97 -0.11 -4.63 3.23
CA ASP A 97 -1.36 -5.38 3.29
C ASP A 97 -2.56 -4.45 3.06
N VAL A 98 -2.53 -3.24 3.63
CA VAL A 98 -3.55 -2.21 3.36
C VAL A 98 -3.58 -1.82 1.88
N CYS A 99 -2.43 -1.71 1.20
CA CYS A 99 -2.40 -1.47 -0.24
C CYS A 99 -3.04 -2.63 -1.02
N GLU A 100 -2.71 -3.88 -0.68
CA GLU A 100 -3.26 -5.07 -1.34
C GLU A 100 -4.78 -5.13 -1.22
N GLU A 101 -5.31 -5.02 0.01
CA GLU A 101 -6.77 -4.98 0.25
C GLU A 101 -7.48 -3.85 -0.50
N THR A 102 -6.82 -2.68 -0.58
CA THR A 102 -7.35 -1.52 -1.28
C THR A 102 -7.41 -1.76 -2.79
N LEU A 103 -6.38 -2.40 -3.37
CA LEU A 103 -6.36 -2.76 -4.79
C LEU A 103 -7.42 -3.80 -5.13
N ASP A 104 -7.58 -4.83 -4.31
CA ASP A 104 -8.62 -5.85 -4.51
C ASP A 104 -10.02 -5.23 -4.51
N THR A 105 -10.26 -4.26 -3.63
CA THR A 105 -11.52 -3.51 -3.58
C THR A 105 -11.74 -2.68 -4.83
N ILE A 106 -10.69 -2.00 -5.33
CA ILE A 106 -10.75 -1.24 -6.59
C ILE A 106 -11.07 -2.17 -7.75
N ASP A 107 -10.42 -3.32 -7.83
CA ASP A 107 -10.58 -4.28 -8.91
C ASP A 107 -11.99 -4.85 -8.95
N THR A 108 -12.53 -5.23 -7.79
CA THR A 108 -13.93 -5.67 -7.67
C THR A 108 -14.90 -4.61 -8.20
N LYS A 109 -14.69 -3.33 -7.87
CA LYS A 109 -15.54 -2.23 -8.36
C LYS A 109 -15.37 -2.00 -9.86
N LEU A 110 -14.16 -2.02 -10.37
CA LEU A 110 -13.89 -1.87 -11.82
C LEU A 110 -14.48 -3.02 -12.62
N GLU A 111 -14.42 -4.26 -12.11
CA GLU A 111 -15.06 -5.43 -12.71
C GLU A 111 -16.58 -5.28 -12.78
N PHE A 112 -17.21 -4.89 -11.67
CA PHE A 112 -18.64 -4.56 -11.66
C PHE A 112 -18.96 -3.50 -12.72
N MET A 113 -18.16 -2.44 -12.77
CA MET A 113 -18.37 -1.35 -13.72
C MET A 113 -18.23 -1.80 -15.18
N ASN A 114 -17.23 -2.62 -15.49
CA ASN A 114 -17.03 -3.18 -16.83
C ASN A 114 -18.19 -4.07 -17.27
N TYR A 115 -18.72 -4.90 -16.38
CA TYR A 115 -19.89 -5.74 -16.67
C TYR A 115 -21.13 -4.90 -17.02
N HIS A 116 -21.31 -3.75 -16.36
CA HIS A 116 -22.43 -2.86 -16.61
C HIS A 116 -22.20 -1.94 -17.83
N TYR A 117 -20.96 -1.61 -18.20
CA TYR A 117 -20.64 -0.82 -19.41
C TYR A 117 -20.72 -1.60 -20.72
N SER A 118 -20.57 -2.92 -20.68
CA SER A 118 -20.53 -3.78 -21.86
C SER A 118 -21.91 -4.34 -22.26
N ARG A 119 -22.97 -3.91 -21.57
CA ARG A 119 -24.38 -4.22 -21.85
C ARG A 119 -25.09 -2.97 -22.36
#